data_AF-A0A399I738-F1
#
_entry.id   AF-A0A399I738-F1
#
_cell.length_a   1.000
_cell.length_b   1.000
_cell.length_c   1.000
_cell.angle_alpha   90.00
_cell.angle_beta   90.00
_cell.angle_gamma   90.00
#
_symmetry.space_group_name_H-M   'P 1'
#
loop_
_entity.id
_entity.type
_entity.pdbx_description
1 polymer ?
#
loop_
_entity_poly.entity_id
_entity_poly.type
_entity_poly.pdbx_seq_one_letter_code
_entity_poly.pdbx_strand_id
1 'polypeptide(L)'
;MKRIVVSLFLTVVFAVPAFSQMNMPMNGNGMGNGMMMGGMDRMGTMMGMCLQNADKIGLSDEQVAKMRPIHREMEKKQAQFKADLKVAEIDLAEIMDVKDFDLEKANAAVKKISDIRTAHHLEMLKSMKEVRQILTNEQYLKMRKLMPMKAQAKKPMRKMRRQ
;
A
#
# COMPACT_ATOMS: atom_id res chain seq x y z
N MET A 1 -60.01 -49.39 33.59
CA MET A 1 -59.51 -49.44 32.19
C MET A 1 -59.67 -48.07 31.54
N LYS A 2 -58.58 -47.45 31.08
CA LYS A 2 -58.44 -46.33 30.09
C LYS A 2 -57.07 -45.68 30.38
N ARG A 3 -55.96 -46.17 29.82
CA ARG A 3 -55.39 -45.94 28.47
C ARG A 3 -55.02 -44.47 28.18
N ILE A 4 -53.70 -44.27 28.13
CA ILE A 4 -52.90 -43.50 27.17
C ILE A 4 -52.49 -42.07 27.57
N VAL A 5 -51.19 -42.00 27.92
CA VAL A 5 -50.29 -40.84 27.90
C VAL A 5 -50.16 -40.35 26.46
N VAL A 6 -50.29 -39.04 26.23
CA VAL A 6 -49.84 -38.41 24.97
C VAL A 6 -49.00 -37.19 25.31
N SER A 7 -47.69 -37.39 25.28
CA SER A 7 -46.68 -36.34 25.19
C SER A 7 -46.83 -35.61 23.85
N LEU A 8 -47.05 -34.30 23.89
CA LEU A 8 -47.02 -33.45 22.71
C LEU A 8 -45.60 -32.86 22.59
N PHE A 9 -44.77 -33.47 21.73
CA PHE A 9 -43.49 -32.90 21.30
C PHE A 9 -43.77 -31.71 20.36
N LEU A 10 -43.39 -30.51 20.79
CA LEU A 10 -43.38 -29.32 19.95
C LEU A 10 -42.04 -29.26 19.20
N THR A 11 -42.03 -29.71 17.94
CA THR A 11 -40.86 -29.59 17.06
C THR A 11 -40.84 -28.19 16.43
N VAL A 12 -39.91 -27.35 16.88
CA VAL A 12 -39.59 -26.08 16.22
C VAL A 12 -38.71 -26.40 15.02
N VAL A 13 -39.26 -26.27 13.82
CA VAL A 13 -38.51 -26.36 12.56
C VAL A 13 -37.75 -25.05 12.37
N PHE A 14 -36.45 -25.05 12.66
CA PHE A 14 -35.55 -23.99 12.21
C PHE A 14 -35.27 -24.20 10.72
N ALA A 15 -35.93 -23.42 9.87
CA ALA A 15 -35.53 -23.28 8.48
C ALA A 15 -34.17 -22.57 8.44
N VAL A 16 -33.10 -23.32 8.20
CA VAL A 16 -31.78 -22.76 7.88
C VAL A 16 -31.87 -22.21 6.46
N PRO A 17 -31.63 -20.90 6.22
CA PRO A 17 -31.45 -20.43 4.86
C PRO A 17 -30.21 -21.11 4.29
N ALA A 18 -30.40 -21.88 3.21
CA ALA A 18 -29.32 -22.34 2.37
C ALA A 18 -28.56 -21.09 1.86
N PHE A 19 -27.41 -20.81 2.47
CA PHE A 19 -26.51 -19.77 2.00
C PHE A 19 -26.00 -20.24 0.64
N SER A 20 -26.49 -19.59 -0.41
CA SER A 20 -26.13 -19.82 -1.79
C SER A 20 -24.62 -19.92 -1.96
N GLN A 21 -24.18 -21.02 -2.56
CA GLN A 21 -22.83 -21.22 -3.08
C GLN A 21 -22.48 -20.06 -4.02
N MET A 22 -21.75 -19.06 -3.53
CA MET A 22 -21.13 -18.02 -4.35
C MET A 22 -20.01 -18.66 -5.17
N ASN A 23 -20.37 -19.18 -6.33
CA ASN A 23 -19.42 -19.50 -7.39
C ASN A 23 -18.93 -18.18 -7.98
N MET A 24 -17.84 -17.61 -7.45
CA MET A 24 -17.22 -16.42 -8.01
C MET A 24 -16.31 -16.83 -9.17
N PRO A 25 -16.60 -16.45 -10.42
CA PRO A 25 -15.63 -16.59 -11.50
C PRO A 25 -14.51 -15.58 -11.28
N MET A 26 -13.35 -16.04 -10.81
CA MET A 26 -12.10 -15.28 -10.82
C MET A 26 -11.61 -15.14 -12.26
N ASN A 27 -12.25 -14.25 -13.04
CA ASN A 27 -11.68 -13.78 -14.29
C ASN A 27 -12.08 -12.32 -14.52
N GLY A 28 -11.23 -11.41 -14.07
CA GLY A 28 -11.44 -9.98 -14.24
C GLY A 28 -10.27 -9.18 -13.69
N ASN A 29 -9.50 -8.60 -14.60
CA ASN A 29 -8.38 -7.68 -14.35
C ASN A 29 -8.70 -6.60 -13.30
N GLY A 30 -8.41 -6.90 -12.03
CA GLY A 30 -8.48 -5.95 -10.91
C GLY A 30 -7.17 -5.19 -10.69
N MET A 31 -6.50 -4.72 -11.73
CA MET A 31 -5.40 -3.74 -11.59
C MET A 31 -5.97 -2.32 -11.59
N GLY A 32 -6.76 -2.00 -10.58
CA GLY A 32 -7.37 -0.68 -10.39
C GLY A 32 -6.99 -0.09 -9.04
N ASN A 33 -6.33 1.06 -9.06
CA ASN A 33 -6.12 1.98 -7.92
C ASN A 33 -5.13 1.64 -6.79
N GLY A 34 -4.47 0.48 -6.77
CA GLY A 34 -3.40 0.19 -5.78
C GLY A 34 -2.03 0.82 -6.08
N MET A 35 -1.84 1.42 -7.26
CA MET A 35 -0.50 1.77 -7.77
C MET A 35 0.11 3.05 -7.19
N MET A 36 -0.67 3.90 -6.52
CA MET A 36 -0.11 5.10 -5.87
C MET A 36 0.66 4.74 -4.58
N MET A 37 0.14 3.79 -3.78
CA MET A 37 0.78 3.38 -2.53
C MET A 37 2.10 2.65 -2.79
N GLY A 38 2.14 1.70 -3.74
CA GLY A 38 3.39 1.04 -4.14
C GLY A 38 4.41 1.96 -4.84
N GLY A 39 4.02 3.18 -5.19
CA GLY A 39 4.90 4.22 -5.71
C GLY A 39 5.61 5.02 -4.61
N MET A 40 4.98 5.20 -3.44
CA MET A 40 5.57 5.90 -2.31
C MET A 40 6.64 5.04 -1.60
N ASP A 41 6.45 3.72 -1.54
CA ASP A 41 7.48 2.80 -1.04
C ASP A 41 8.76 2.76 -1.89
N ARG A 42 8.68 3.22 -3.16
CA ARG A 42 9.84 3.36 -4.06
C ARG A 42 10.47 4.76 -3.99
N MET A 43 10.04 5.61 -3.08
CA MET A 43 10.46 7.00 -3.02
C MET A 43 11.89 7.15 -2.49
N GLY A 44 12.35 6.30 -1.57
CA GLY A 44 13.77 6.22 -1.22
C GLY A 44 14.66 5.97 -2.44
N THR A 45 14.18 5.15 -3.38
CA THR A 45 14.87 4.88 -4.66
C THR A 45 14.94 6.12 -5.57
N MET A 46 13.98 7.05 -5.47
CA MET A 46 13.97 8.28 -6.28
C MET A 46 15.17 9.17 -5.95
N MET A 47 15.46 9.36 -4.66
CA MET A 47 16.58 10.20 -4.24
C MET A 47 17.92 9.58 -4.64
N GLY A 48 18.07 8.26 -4.48
CA GLY A 48 19.23 7.52 -4.96
C GLY A 48 19.43 7.68 -6.47
N MET A 49 18.35 7.61 -7.26
CA MET A 49 18.40 7.86 -8.70
C MET A 49 18.78 9.31 -9.05
N CYS A 50 18.38 10.30 -8.26
CA CYS A 50 18.78 11.69 -8.46
C CYS A 50 20.30 11.85 -8.30
N LEU A 51 20.86 11.31 -7.22
CA LEU A 51 22.30 11.32 -6.95
C LEU A 51 23.10 10.52 -7.98
N GLN A 52 22.60 9.37 -8.44
CA GLN A 52 23.23 8.57 -9.50
C GLN A 52 23.24 9.27 -10.87
N ASN A 53 22.34 10.23 -11.09
CA ASN A 53 22.27 11.00 -12.34
C ASN A 53 22.65 12.47 -12.11
N ALA A 54 23.46 12.76 -11.09
CA ALA A 54 23.88 14.12 -10.74
C ALA A 54 24.43 14.89 -11.95
N ASP A 55 25.33 14.28 -12.72
CA ASP A 55 25.94 14.89 -13.91
C ASP A 55 24.91 15.22 -15.00
N LYS A 56 23.96 14.30 -15.24
CA LYS A 56 22.90 14.49 -16.25
C LYS A 56 21.89 15.56 -15.85
N ILE A 57 21.66 15.71 -14.54
CA ILE A 57 20.80 16.76 -13.99
C ILE A 57 21.56 18.09 -13.94
N GLY A 58 22.89 18.03 -13.85
CA GLY A 58 23.77 19.18 -13.68
C GLY A 58 23.80 19.68 -12.23
N LEU A 59 23.82 18.77 -11.26
CA LEU A 59 23.94 19.11 -9.84
C LEU A 59 25.35 19.63 -9.53
N SER A 60 25.46 20.68 -8.71
CA SER A 60 26.75 21.11 -8.18
C SER A 60 27.21 20.22 -7.02
N ASP A 61 28.51 20.24 -6.73
CA ASP A 61 29.08 19.52 -5.59
C ASP A 61 28.43 19.92 -4.26
N GLU A 62 28.09 21.20 -4.10
CA GLU A 62 27.39 21.71 -2.92
C GLU A 62 25.97 21.12 -2.80
N GLN A 63 25.24 21.03 -3.91
CA GLN A 63 23.91 20.41 -3.92
C GLN A 63 24.01 18.92 -3.59
N VAL A 64 24.97 18.21 -4.18
CA VAL A 64 25.24 16.79 -3.89
C VAL A 64 25.59 16.60 -2.41
N ALA A 65 26.43 17.46 -1.84
CA ALA A 65 26.82 17.41 -0.43
C ALA A 65 25.62 17.60 0.51
N LYS A 66 24.68 18.50 0.18
CA LYS A 66 23.44 18.70 0.94
C LYS A 66 22.46 17.53 0.79
N MET A 67 22.40 16.90 -0.38
CA MET A 67 21.47 15.81 -0.68
C MET A 67 21.88 14.46 -0.09
N ARG A 68 23.19 14.16 0.00
CA ARG A 68 23.69 12.89 0.56
C ARG A 68 23.18 12.57 1.98
N PRO A 69 23.25 13.46 2.98
CA PRO A 69 22.76 13.14 4.32
C PRO A 69 21.25 12.88 4.34
N ILE A 70 20.46 13.66 3.59
CA ILE A 70 19.02 13.43 3.43
C ILE A 70 18.77 12.03 2.88
N HIS A 71 19.48 11.64 1.82
CA HIS A 71 19.36 10.30 1.25
C HIS A 71 19.70 9.19 2.25
N ARG A 72 20.78 9.34 3.02
CA ARG A 72 21.17 8.34 4.03
C ARG A 72 20.12 8.21 5.13
N GLU A 73 19.58 9.32 5.60
CA GLU A 73 18.50 9.29 6.59
C GLU A 73 17.23 8.66 6.03
N MET A 74 16.88 8.93 4.77
CA MET A 74 15.78 8.23 4.10
C MET A 74 16.01 6.72 4.01
N GLU A 75 17.22 6.28 3.64
CA GLU A 75 17.56 4.85 3.58
C GLU A 75 17.39 4.17 4.95
N LYS A 76 17.88 4.79 6.03
CA LYS A 76 17.71 4.28 7.40
C LYS A 76 16.23 4.19 7.78
N LYS A 77 15.47 5.25 7.56
CA LYS A 77 14.02 5.28 7.87
C LYS A 77 13.24 4.28 7.04
N GLN A 78 13.62 4.04 5.78
CA GLN A 78 13.01 3.00 4.94
C GLN A 78 13.29 1.60 5.50
N ALA A 79 14.51 1.33 5.96
CA ALA A 79 14.85 0.04 6.56
C ALA A 79 14.03 -0.20 7.83
N GLN A 80 13.94 0.81 8.71
CA GLN A 80 13.13 0.76 9.92
C GLN A 80 11.65 0.54 9.60
N PHE A 81 11.09 1.31 8.66
CA PHE A 81 9.71 1.15 8.20
C PHE A 81 9.41 -0.28 7.73
N LYS A 82 10.30 -0.86 6.91
CA LYS A 82 10.13 -2.24 6.43
C LYS A 82 10.16 -3.26 7.56
N ALA A 83 11.04 -3.07 8.55
CA ALA A 83 11.10 -3.94 9.72
C ALA A 83 9.82 -3.83 10.56
N ASP A 84 9.41 -2.62 10.93
CA ASP A 84 8.24 -2.38 11.77
C ASP A 84 6.94 -2.85 11.10
N LEU A 85 6.80 -2.58 9.79
CA LEU A 85 5.67 -3.05 9.00
C LEU A 85 5.64 -4.58 8.99
N LYS A 86 6.79 -5.23 8.77
CA LYS A 86 6.85 -6.70 8.72
C LYS A 86 6.49 -7.33 10.07
N VAL A 87 6.97 -6.76 11.18
CA VAL A 87 6.60 -7.19 12.53
C VAL A 87 5.09 -7.06 12.74
N ALA A 88 4.51 -5.89 12.44
CA ALA A 88 3.07 -5.69 12.62
C ALA A 88 2.20 -6.60 11.73
N GLU A 89 2.67 -6.94 10.52
CA GLU A 89 2.02 -7.92 9.65
C GLU A 89 2.12 -9.35 10.19
N ILE A 90 3.22 -9.72 10.86
CA ILE A 90 3.35 -11.00 11.57
C ILE A 90 2.40 -11.03 12.77
N ASP A 91 2.38 -9.97 13.60
CA ASP A 91 1.47 -9.86 14.76
C ASP A 91 0.00 -10.08 14.33
N LEU A 92 -0.42 -9.46 13.21
CA LEU A 92 -1.76 -9.65 12.66
C LEU A 92 -2.00 -11.09 12.19
N ALA A 93 -1.02 -11.70 11.52
CA ALA A 93 -1.14 -13.08 11.04
C ALA A 93 -1.31 -14.06 12.22
N GLU A 94 -0.57 -13.86 13.31
CA GLU A 94 -0.68 -14.68 14.53
C GLU A 94 -2.07 -14.54 15.18
N ILE A 95 -2.63 -13.32 15.26
CA ILE A 95 -3.99 -13.12 15.77
C ILE A 95 -5.01 -13.91 14.92
N MET A 96 -4.81 -13.94 13.61
CA MET A 96 -5.72 -14.58 12.65
C MET A 96 -5.50 -16.09 12.47
N ASP A 97 -4.48 -16.70 13.09
CA ASP A 97 -4.11 -18.12 12.92
C ASP A 97 -5.05 -19.10 13.67
N VAL A 98 -6.25 -18.64 14.03
CA VAL A 98 -7.28 -19.44 14.68
C VAL A 98 -8.63 -19.21 14.00
N LYS A 99 -9.52 -20.22 14.05
CA LYS A 99 -10.81 -20.18 13.35
C LYS A 99 -11.73 -19.04 13.83
N ASP A 100 -11.71 -18.75 15.13
CA ASP A 100 -12.52 -17.71 15.78
C ASP A 100 -11.57 -16.71 16.45
N PHE A 101 -10.95 -15.85 15.64
CA PHE A 101 -9.99 -14.87 16.11
C PHE A 101 -10.68 -13.66 16.75
N ASP A 102 -9.97 -12.99 17.65
CA ASP A 102 -10.45 -11.78 18.31
C ASP A 102 -10.44 -10.59 17.33
N LEU A 103 -11.64 -10.20 16.88
CA LEU A 103 -11.82 -9.12 15.91
C LEU A 103 -11.32 -7.76 16.42
N GLU A 104 -11.44 -7.48 17.72
CA GLU A 104 -10.96 -6.22 18.30
C GLU A 104 -9.43 -6.15 18.26
N LYS A 105 -8.75 -7.26 18.57
CA LYS A 105 -7.29 -7.34 18.42
C LYS A 105 -6.85 -7.22 16.96
N ALA A 106 -7.55 -7.87 16.04
CA ALA A 106 -7.27 -7.76 14.61
C ALA A 106 -7.43 -6.31 14.11
N ASN A 107 -8.51 -5.62 14.52
CA ASN A 107 -8.74 -4.21 14.20
C ASN A 107 -7.62 -3.30 14.71
N ALA A 108 -7.16 -3.52 15.95
CA ALA A 108 -6.05 -2.77 16.52
C ALA A 108 -4.74 -2.99 15.74
N ALA A 109 -4.45 -4.24 15.35
CA ALA A 109 -3.26 -4.58 14.55
C ALA A 109 -3.32 -3.97 13.14
N VAL A 110 -4.48 -4.00 12.48
CA VAL A 110 -4.69 -3.32 11.18
C VAL A 110 -4.47 -1.81 11.30
N LYS A 111 -4.97 -1.19 12.38
CA LYS A 111 -4.75 0.24 12.64
C LYS A 111 -3.26 0.56 12.81
N LYS A 112 -2.52 -0.25 13.60
CA LYS A 112 -1.07 -0.12 13.76
C LYS A 112 -0.33 -0.17 12.42
N ILE A 113 -0.69 -1.11 11.53
CA ILE A 113 -0.14 -1.21 10.17
C ILE A 113 -0.40 0.07 9.37
N SER A 114 -1.63 0.59 9.42
CA SER A 114 -2.02 1.84 8.74
C SER A 114 -1.23 3.04 9.26
N ASP A 115 -1.04 3.14 10.58
CA ASP A 115 -0.31 4.23 11.22
C ASP A 115 1.18 4.21 10.82
N ILE A 116 1.80 3.02 10.78
CA ILE A 116 3.19 2.82 10.31
C ILE A 116 3.34 3.31 8.86
N ARG A 117 2.44 2.89 7.95
CA ARG A 117 2.45 3.31 6.54
C ARG A 117 2.25 4.82 6.39
N THR A 118 1.32 5.39 7.16
CA THR A 118 1.02 6.83 7.12
C THR A 118 2.22 7.64 7.58
N ALA A 119 2.83 7.27 8.70
CA ALA A 119 4.02 7.93 9.23
C ALA A 119 5.17 7.89 8.21
N HIS A 120 5.41 6.74 7.58
CA HIS A 120 6.43 6.60 6.54
C HIS A 120 6.17 7.52 5.34
N HIS A 121 4.94 7.53 4.80
CA HIS A 121 4.59 8.38 3.66
C HIS A 121 4.72 9.87 3.97
N LEU A 122 4.31 10.32 5.15
CA LEU A 122 4.47 11.71 5.58
C LEU A 122 5.95 12.11 5.62
N GLU A 123 6.82 11.23 6.10
CA GLU A 123 8.26 11.51 6.16
C GLU A 123 8.91 11.56 4.78
N MET A 124 8.48 10.66 3.87
CA MET A 124 8.92 10.67 2.49
C MET A 124 8.48 11.95 1.75
N LEU A 125 7.25 12.44 2.00
CA LEU A 125 6.77 13.72 1.47
C LEU A 125 7.61 14.91 1.93
N LYS A 126 7.99 14.96 3.22
CA LYS A 126 8.86 16.02 3.75
C LYS A 126 10.23 15.99 3.07
N SER A 127 10.85 14.81 3.01
CA SER A 127 12.16 14.62 2.37
C SER A 127 12.13 15.04 0.90
N MET A 128 11.05 14.71 0.16
CA MET A 128 10.89 15.16 -1.22
C MET A 128 10.81 16.67 -1.36
N LYS A 129 10.07 17.34 -0.47
CA LYS A 129 9.96 18.79 -0.49
C LYS A 129 11.34 19.42 -0.30
N GLU A 130 12.11 18.93 0.67
CA GLU A 130 13.47 19.40 0.94
C GLU A 130 14.40 19.23 -0.26
N VAL A 131 14.38 18.04 -0.89
CA VAL A 131 15.17 17.77 -2.10
C VAL A 131 14.81 18.73 -3.22
N ARG A 132 13.51 18.97 -3.46
CA ARG A 132 13.06 19.90 -4.50
C ARG A 132 13.49 21.34 -4.23
N GLN A 133 13.67 21.74 -2.97
CA GLN A 133 14.16 23.07 -2.61
C GLN A 133 15.66 23.24 -2.87
N ILE A 134 16.43 22.15 -2.93
CA ILE A 134 17.87 22.18 -3.27
C ILE A 134 18.06 22.38 -4.78
N LEU A 135 17.14 21.88 -5.59
CA LEU A 135 17.22 21.94 -7.06
C LEU A 135 16.80 23.31 -7.60
N THR A 136 17.44 23.76 -8.67
CA THR A 136 16.89 24.82 -9.51
C THR A 136 15.67 24.30 -10.29
N ASN A 137 14.86 25.22 -10.82
CA ASN A 137 13.72 24.85 -11.66
C ASN A 137 14.15 24.01 -12.88
N GLU A 138 15.29 24.33 -13.50
CA GLU A 138 15.80 23.58 -14.65
C GLU A 138 16.23 22.16 -14.24
N GLN A 139 16.98 22.02 -13.15
CA GLN A 139 17.40 20.73 -12.61
C GLN A 139 16.19 19.88 -12.20
N TYR A 140 15.17 20.48 -11.58
CA TYR A 140 13.92 19.80 -11.24
C TYR A 140 13.20 19.25 -12.49
N LEU A 141 13.16 20.01 -13.58
CA LEU A 141 12.57 19.55 -14.85
C LEU A 141 13.37 18.39 -15.46
N LYS A 142 14.72 18.45 -15.42
CA LYS A 142 15.59 17.33 -15.86
C LYS A 142 15.37 16.09 -15.00
N MET A 143 15.35 16.26 -13.68
CA MET A 143 15.05 15.22 -12.70
C MET A 143 13.71 14.54 -13.01
N ARG A 144 12.64 15.30 -13.25
CA ARG A 144 11.30 14.75 -13.58
C ARG A 144 11.27 13.93 -14.87
N LYS A 145 12.08 14.29 -15.88
CA LYS A 145 12.17 13.53 -17.13
C LYS A 145 12.87 12.18 -16.94
N LEU A 146 13.92 12.15 -16.11
CA LEU A 146 14.69 10.95 -15.80
C LEU A 146 13.94 9.99 -14.87
N MET A 147 13.10 10.54 -14.00
CA MET A 147 12.30 9.78 -13.03
C MET A 147 10.82 10.04 -13.28
N PRO A 148 10.22 9.45 -14.34
CA PRO A 148 8.80 9.53 -14.54
C PRO A 148 8.13 8.79 -13.38
N MET A 149 7.68 9.53 -12.37
CA MET A 149 6.59 9.08 -11.50
C MET A 149 5.47 8.69 -12.45
N LYS A 150 5.17 7.40 -12.59
CA LYS A 150 4.18 6.89 -13.55
C LYS A 150 2.79 7.46 -13.21
N ALA A 151 2.50 8.67 -13.71
CA ALA A 151 1.17 9.07 -14.08
C ALA A 151 0.96 8.62 -15.53
N GLN A 152 0.75 7.32 -15.74
CA GLN A 152 0.31 6.83 -17.05
C GLN A 152 -1.15 7.24 -17.24
N ALA A 153 -1.37 8.43 -17.81
CA ALA A 153 -2.66 8.82 -18.35
C ALA A 153 -2.50 9.63 -19.64
N LYS A 154 -1.75 9.09 -20.61
CA LYS A 154 -1.96 9.40 -22.04
C LYS A 154 -1.67 8.16 -22.88
N LYS A 155 -2.63 7.23 -22.96
CA LYS A 155 -2.76 6.39 -24.15
C LYS A 155 -3.70 7.15 -25.11
N PRO A 156 -3.29 7.47 -26.35
CA PRO A 156 -4.23 8.03 -27.32
C PRO A 156 -5.32 7.00 -27.60
N MET A 157 -6.57 7.46 -27.56
CA MET A 157 -7.78 6.68 -27.81
C MET A 157 -7.63 5.93 -29.14
N ARG A 158 -7.55 4.60 -29.10
CA ARG A 158 -7.52 3.76 -30.30
C ARG A 158 -8.85 4.01 -31.01
N LYS A 159 -8.86 4.76 -32.12
CA LYS A 159 -10.05 4.96 -32.95
C LYS A 159 -10.59 3.56 -33.29
N MET A 160 -11.73 3.19 -32.70
CA MET A 160 -12.48 2.02 -33.12
C MET A 160 -12.93 2.30 -34.55
N ARG A 161 -12.25 1.70 -35.53
CA ARG A 161 -12.86 1.49 -36.84
C ARG A 161 -13.96 0.47 -36.59
N ARG A 162 -15.21 0.93 -36.56
CA ARG A 162 -16.37 0.09 -36.82
C ARG A 162 -16.23 -0.36 -38.28
N GLN A 163 -16.05 -1.66 -38.49
CA GLN A 163 -16.45 -2.31 -39.73
C GLN A 163 -17.85 -2.89 -39.50
#